data_AF-A0A8J3ZCA7-F1
#
_entry.id   AF-A0A8J3ZCA7-F1
#
_cell.length_a   1.000
_cell.length_b   1.000
_cell.length_c   1.000
_cell.angle_alpha   90.00
_cell.angle_beta   90.00
_cell.angle_gamma   90.00
#
_symmetry.space_group_name_H-M   'P 1'
#
loop_
_entity.id
_entity.type
_entity.pdbx_description
1 polymer ?
#
loop_
_entity_poly.entity_id
_entity_poly.type
_entity_poly.pdbx_seq_one_letter_code
_entity_poly.pdbx_strand_id
1 'polypeptide(L)'
;MEQSTVARPPAKVEALAAARGLGAHALTRKGENPFVMFFGWTVVGVVLLGVAALLGWLAGKTEIRALALGAVLAVLGGLFVIGLGFFEIFRGFRVTYVYHGGLVWTSNGRTEAATWAEVDRLTVLSLPNKRPHLAKVTTLDGRHAPIAMEWTDDADPVHARLVEVFQAIGRPPHDSEAPARPGPETSLEDRTLIRIAAIFGIVGGFALSFTLDRGAGLQPGLALTLGFLAVAIVVSAAGYLIDQRLIRAGQVFLGLVGVILLIAANHVFEGHYIVVTGATLAAEAGIVALGVGIYRRIPAPRRFGRRQKIAATRGWRFMPEVAVPVGGPVTATRLIGVPTQASGTTGEGTVTATANGLTCVAYDRARRRPRLTDQVQTAWTVFLPAPLPYITQADVDSVRSGTPTDRPVHPVAHMLAGVPSPNTTWWIEGGYLYGVSETPARADLVADRIEQLTRFAAQIPWQRITTVA
;
A
#
# COMPACT_ATOMS: atom_id res chain seq x y z
N MET A 1 19.52 2.82 23.88
CA MET A 1 19.84 1.65 23.03
C MET A 1 20.70 2.18 21.89
N GLU A 2 22.02 2.16 22.01
CA GLU A 2 22.93 2.53 20.90
C GLU A 2 22.85 1.46 19.81
N GLN A 3 22.02 1.67 18.77
CA GLN A 3 21.81 0.68 17.70
C GLN A 3 22.42 1.08 16.35
N SER A 4 23.17 2.19 16.30
CA SER A 4 23.86 2.69 15.10
C SER A 4 25.38 2.38 15.09
N THR A 5 25.82 1.25 15.65
CA THR A 5 27.22 0.81 15.51
C THR A 5 27.38 -0.11 14.29
N VAL A 6 28.52 -0.01 13.59
CA VAL A 6 28.95 -0.89 12.49
C VAL A 6 29.16 -2.31 13.03
N ALA A 7 28.07 -2.99 13.35
CA ALA A 7 28.09 -4.39 13.72
C ALA A 7 28.42 -5.19 12.46
N ARG A 8 29.51 -5.95 12.52
CA ARG A 8 29.96 -6.80 11.41
C ARG A 8 28.80 -7.68 10.93
N PRO A 9 28.49 -7.70 9.62
CA PRO A 9 27.40 -8.52 9.11
C PRO A 9 27.68 -10.02 9.33
N PRO A 10 26.63 -10.86 9.50
CA PRO A 10 26.82 -12.31 9.55
C PRO A 10 27.44 -12.86 8.27
N ALA A 11 28.24 -13.93 8.35
CA ALA A 11 28.94 -14.51 7.19
C ALA A 11 28.04 -14.82 5.98
N LYS A 12 26.79 -15.27 6.23
CA LYS A 12 25.80 -15.50 5.16
C LYS A 12 25.41 -14.20 4.41
N VAL A 13 25.34 -13.08 5.12
CA VAL A 13 25.04 -11.75 4.55
C VAL A 13 26.26 -11.24 3.79
N GLU A 14 27.47 -11.37 4.36
CA GLU A 14 28.72 -10.99 3.69
C GLU A 14 28.91 -11.78 2.38
N ALA A 15 28.68 -13.10 2.41
CA ALA A 15 28.78 -13.96 1.23
C ALA A 15 27.77 -13.56 0.14
N LEU A 16 26.52 -13.24 0.52
CA LEU A 16 25.51 -12.80 -0.46
C LEU A 16 25.85 -11.41 -1.02
N ALA A 17 26.36 -10.50 -0.20
CA ALA A 17 26.80 -9.18 -0.64
C ALA A 17 27.98 -9.28 -1.61
N ALA A 18 28.96 -10.14 -1.32
CA ALA A 18 30.10 -10.43 -2.19
C ALA A 18 29.65 -11.05 -3.52
N ALA A 19 28.75 -12.04 -3.48
CA ALA A 19 28.20 -12.68 -4.67
C ALA A 19 27.44 -11.71 -5.60
N ARG A 20 26.85 -10.65 -5.03
CA ARG A 20 26.14 -9.60 -5.78
C ARG A 20 27.01 -8.38 -6.09
N GLY A 21 28.28 -8.39 -5.71
CA GLY A 21 29.21 -7.27 -5.96
C GLY A 21 28.81 -5.97 -5.25
N LEU A 22 28.21 -6.03 -4.05
CA LEU A 22 27.68 -4.84 -3.37
C LEU A 22 28.76 -3.93 -2.76
N GLY A 23 30.03 -4.35 -2.75
CA GLY A 23 31.13 -3.56 -2.19
C GLY A 23 31.20 -3.58 -0.66
N ALA A 24 31.80 -2.55 -0.06
CA ALA A 24 32.00 -2.46 1.37
C ALA A 24 30.68 -2.23 2.13
N HIS A 25 30.59 -2.82 3.32
CA HIS A 25 29.48 -2.60 4.24
C HIS A 25 29.54 -1.18 4.80
N ALA A 26 28.44 -0.43 4.69
CA ALA A 26 28.35 0.93 5.21
C ALA A 26 27.67 0.96 6.57
N LEU A 27 26.45 0.42 6.67
CA LEU A 27 25.58 0.62 7.84
C LEU A 27 24.71 -0.62 8.10
N THR A 28 24.52 -0.98 9.37
CA THR A 28 23.55 -2.01 9.80
C THR A 28 22.41 -1.33 10.53
N ARG A 29 21.16 -1.63 10.14
CA ARG A 29 19.96 -1.23 10.86
C ARG A 29 19.19 -2.46 11.30
N LYS A 30 19.17 -2.70 12.61
CA LYS A 30 18.32 -3.73 13.22
C LYS A 30 16.91 -3.15 13.34
N GLY A 31 15.92 -3.92 12.88
CA GLY A 31 14.53 -3.62 13.17
C GLY A 31 14.20 -3.94 14.63
N GLU A 32 12.97 -3.62 15.03
CA GLU A 32 12.46 -3.98 16.35
C GLU A 32 12.51 -5.49 16.57
N ASN A 33 12.89 -5.90 17.78
CA ASN A 33 12.87 -7.30 18.14
C ASN A 33 11.40 -7.73 18.35
N PRO A 34 10.85 -8.64 17.52
CA PRO A 34 9.44 -9.01 17.59
C PRO A 34 9.09 -9.66 18.94
N PHE A 35 10.06 -10.30 19.61
CA PHE A 35 9.86 -10.87 20.95
C PHE A 35 9.72 -9.77 22.01
N VAL A 36 10.54 -8.71 21.94
CA VAL A 36 10.44 -7.58 22.87
C VAL A 36 9.08 -6.89 22.70
N MET A 37 8.65 -6.68 21.45
CA MET A 37 7.32 -6.14 21.16
C MET A 37 6.19 -7.06 21.64
N PHE A 38 6.30 -8.37 21.39
CA PHE A 38 5.35 -9.37 21.88
C PHE A 38 5.21 -9.33 23.41
N PHE A 39 6.32 -9.36 24.14
CA PHE A 39 6.30 -9.30 25.60
C PHE A 39 5.77 -7.95 26.09
N GLY A 40 6.17 -6.84 25.48
CA GLY A 40 5.67 -5.51 25.79
C GLY A 40 4.14 -5.43 25.68
N TRP A 41 3.59 -5.85 24.53
CA TRP A 41 2.14 -5.90 24.34
C TRP A 41 1.45 -6.88 25.28
N THR A 42 2.02 -8.07 25.49
CA THR A 42 1.45 -9.08 26.40
C THR A 42 1.38 -8.56 27.83
N VAL A 43 2.41 -7.87 28.33
CA VAL A 43 2.39 -7.23 29.65
C VAL A 43 1.28 -6.18 29.74
N VAL A 44 1.15 -5.30 28.74
CA VAL A 44 0.04 -4.32 28.71
C VAL A 44 -1.32 -5.00 28.72
N GLY A 45 -1.48 -6.09 27.96
CA GLY A 45 -2.70 -6.89 27.95
C GLY A 45 -3.02 -7.53 29.31
N VAL A 46 -2.03 -8.13 29.97
CA VAL A 46 -2.19 -8.70 31.32
C VAL A 46 -2.57 -7.64 32.35
N VAL A 47 -1.99 -6.44 32.27
CA VAL A 47 -2.37 -5.31 33.14
C VAL A 47 -3.84 -4.94 32.93
N LEU A 48 -4.31 -4.87 31.67
CA LEU A 48 -5.72 -4.60 31.38
C LEU A 48 -6.66 -5.69 31.92
N LEU A 49 -6.25 -6.96 31.86
CA LEU A 49 -7.01 -8.06 32.47
C LEU A 49 -7.03 -7.95 34.00
N GLY A 50 -5.93 -7.51 34.63
CA GLY A 50 -5.88 -7.22 36.07
C GLY A 50 -6.83 -6.08 36.46
N VAL A 51 -6.86 -5.00 35.68
CA VAL A 51 -7.83 -3.90 35.85
C VAL A 51 -9.26 -4.41 35.69
N ALA A 52 -9.52 -5.27 34.70
CA ALA A 52 -10.84 -5.86 34.51
C ALA A 52 -11.29 -6.70 35.71
N ALA A 53 -10.40 -7.51 36.28
CA ALA A 53 -10.68 -8.31 37.47
C ALA A 53 -11.00 -7.42 38.68
N LEU A 54 -10.23 -6.34 38.88
CA LEU A 54 -10.48 -5.37 39.95
C LEU A 54 -11.84 -4.67 39.78
N LEU A 55 -12.16 -4.22 38.57
CA LEU A 55 -13.44 -3.57 38.27
C LEU A 55 -14.62 -4.54 38.43
N GLY A 56 -14.46 -5.79 38.01
CA GLY A 56 -15.47 -6.83 38.20
C GLY A 56 -15.72 -7.15 39.67
N TRP A 57 -14.65 -7.23 40.48
CA TRP A 57 -14.75 -7.40 41.92
C TRP A 57 -15.47 -6.22 42.59
N LEU A 58 -15.11 -4.98 42.24
CA LEU A 58 -15.78 -3.77 42.74
C LEU A 58 -17.25 -3.69 42.31
N ALA A 59 -17.56 -4.07 41.07
CA ALA A 59 -18.93 -4.12 40.57
C ALA A 59 -19.81 -5.06 41.41
N GLY A 60 -19.27 -6.23 41.79
CA GLY A 60 -19.94 -7.18 42.68
C GLY A 60 -20.16 -6.67 44.11
N LYS A 61 -19.44 -5.62 44.53
CA LYS A 61 -19.60 -5.00 45.86
C LYS A 61 -20.48 -3.75 45.87
N THR A 62 -20.60 -3.06 44.74
CA THR A 62 -21.20 -1.71 44.69
C THR A 62 -22.47 -1.62 43.84
N GLU A 63 -22.83 -2.69 43.10
CA GLU A 63 -23.95 -2.72 42.14
C GLU A 63 -23.88 -1.66 41.01
N ILE A 64 -22.75 -0.94 40.90
CA ILE A 64 -22.56 0.08 39.86
C ILE A 64 -22.35 -0.60 38.51
N ARG A 65 -23.39 -0.61 37.67
CA ARG A 65 -23.36 -1.20 36.32
C ARG A 65 -22.24 -0.68 35.43
N ALA A 66 -21.83 0.58 35.62
CA ALA A 66 -20.72 1.17 34.86
C ALA A 66 -19.38 0.45 35.10
N LEU A 67 -19.14 -0.08 36.30
CA LEU A 67 -17.93 -0.85 36.61
C LEU A 67 -17.92 -2.20 35.89
N ALA A 68 -19.07 -2.87 35.80
CA ALA A 68 -19.21 -4.11 35.04
C ALA A 68 -18.94 -3.88 33.54
N LEU A 69 -19.46 -2.80 32.96
CA LEU A 69 -19.17 -2.43 31.57
C LEU A 69 -17.69 -2.11 31.37
N GLY A 70 -17.09 -1.36 32.29
CA GLY A 70 -15.65 -1.05 32.28
C GLY A 70 -14.79 -2.33 32.36
N ALA A 71 -15.19 -3.29 33.18
CA ALA A 71 -14.53 -4.60 33.26
C ALA A 71 -14.56 -5.34 31.92
N VAL A 72 -15.73 -5.40 31.27
CA VAL A 72 -15.87 -6.04 29.94
C VAL A 72 -14.99 -5.35 28.89
N LEU A 73 -14.99 -4.01 28.84
CA LEU A 73 -14.15 -3.27 27.90
C LEU A 73 -12.66 -3.50 28.16
N ALA A 74 -12.25 -3.56 29.42
CA ALA A 74 -10.88 -3.87 29.81
C ALA A 74 -10.47 -5.31 29.42
N VAL A 75 -11.38 -6.29 29.55
CA VAL A 75 -11.14 -7.65 29.03
C VAL A 75 -10.92 -7.62 27.53
N LEU A 76 -11.85 -7.03 26.76
CA LEU A 76 -11.76 -6.98 25.30
C LEU A 76 -10.49 -6.24 24.84
N GLY A 77 -10.16 -5.12 25.48
CA GLY A 77 -8.92 -4.38 25.23
C GLY A 77 -7.68 -5.21 25.53
N GLY A 78 -7.65 -5.91 26.67
CA GLY A 78 -6.53 -6.78 27.05
C GLY A 78 -6.31 -7.92 26.06
N LEU A 79 -7.38 -8.62 25.67
CA LEU A 79 -7.34 -9.69 24.69
C LEU A 79 -6.87 -9.20 23.32
N PHE A 80 -7.38 -8.05 22.86
CA PHE A 80 -6.96 -7.42 21.62
C PHE A 80 -5.45 -7.10 21.61
N VAL A 81 -4.95 -6.50 22.70
CA VAL A 81 -3.53 -6.15 22.84
C VAL A 81 -2.64 -7.40 22.85
N ILE A 82 -3.06 -8.48 23.53
CA ILE A 82 -2.34 -9.77 23.48
C ILE A 82 -2.31 -10.32 22.04
N GLY A 83 -3.44 -10.26 21.33
CA GLY A 83 -3.53 -10.64 19.92
C GLY A 83 -2.56 -9.84 19.02
N LEU A 84 -2.44 -8.52 19.25
CA LEU A 84 -1.44 -7.68 18.58
C LEU A 84 -0.01 -8.13 18.90
N GLY A 85 0.26 -8.51 20.15
CA GLY A 85 1.54 -9.10 20.54
C GLY A 85 1.89 -10.31 19.68
N PHE A 86 0.97 -11.28 19.54
CA PHE A 86 1.20 -12.46 18.70
C PHE A 86 1.44 -12.09 17.24
N PHE A 87 0.73 -11.09 16.72
CA PHE A 87 0.94 -10.60 15.36
C PHE A 87 2.36 -10.07 15.13
N GLU A 88 2.98 -9.44 16.13
CA GLU A 88 4.36 -8.96 16.05
C GLU A 88 5.37 -10.12 15.90
N ILE A 89 5.13 -11.29 16.52
CA ILE A 89 5.96 -12.50 16.30
C ILE A 89 5.97 -12.88 14.82
N PHE A 90 4.81 -12.86 14.17
CA PHE A 90 4.67 -13.23 12.76
C PHE A 90 5.28 -12.20 11.79
N ARG A 91 5.49 -10.94 12.22
CA ARG A 91 6.16 -9.93 11.38
C ARG A 91 7.63 -10.25 11.13
N GLY A 92 8.23 -11.05 12.02
CA GLY A 92 9.60 -11.51 11.90
C GLY A 92 10.64 -10.51 12.36
N PHE A 93 11.79 -11.03 12.78
CA PHE A 93 12.97 -10.19 12.97
C PHE A 93 13.48 -9.73 11.61
N ARG A 94 13.77 -8.43 11.51
CA ARG A 94 14.25 -7.79 10.29
C ARG A 94 15.55 -7.08 10.57
N VAL A 95 16.53 -7.28 9.71
CA VAL A 95 17.78 -6.51 9.74
C VAL A 95 18.14 -6.14 8.32
N THR A 96 18.46 -4.88 8.10
CA THR A 96 18.89 -4.35 6.82
C THR A 96 20.35 -3.90 6.93
N TYR A 97 21.16 -4.35 6.00
CA TYR A 97 22.58 -4.06 5.86
C TYR A 97 22.75 -3.25 4.57
N VAL A 98 23.19 -2.01 4.71
CA VAL A 98 23.41 -1.09 3.60
C VAL A 98 24.88 -1.20 3.18
N TYR A 99 25.09 -1.39 1.88
CA TYR A 99 26.40 -1.47 1.24
C TYR A 99 26.55 -0.34 0.22
N HIS A 100 27.76 -0.10 -0.27
CA HIS A 100 27.99 0.95 -1.27
C HIS A 100 27.23 0.72 -2.57
N GLY A 101 27.12 -0.53 -3.05
CA GLY A 101 26.46 -0.90 -4.31
C GLY A 101 25.04 -1.44 -4.16
N GLY A 102 24.49 -1.52 -2.95
CA GLY A 102 23.13 -1.99 -2.73
C GLY A 102 22.79 -2.24 -1.27
N LEU A 103 21.85 -3.14 -1.04
CA LEU A 103 21.46 -3.53 0.32
C LEU A 103 21.15 -5.03 0.40
N VAL A 104 21.39 -5.59 1.58
CA VAL A 104 21.01 -6.96 1.94
C VAL A 104 20.07 -6.86 3.13
N TRP A 105 18.96 -7.58 3.11
CA TRP A 105 18.04 -7.63 4.24
C TRP A 105 17.69 -9.05 4.59
N THR A 106 17.37 -9.25 5.86
CA THR A 106 16.89 -10.50 6.39
C THR A 106 15.45 -10.33 6.86
N SER A 107 14.59 -11.26 6.49
CA SER A 107 13.19 -11.30 6.92
C SER A 107 12.78 -12.75 7.14
N ASN A 108 12.41 -13.10 8.37
CA ASN A 108 12.01 -14.47 8.74
C ASN A 108 13.06 -15.54 8.32
N GLY A 109 14.34 -15.27 8.58
CA GLY A 109 15.46 -16.16 8.25
C GLY A 109 15.82 -16.24 6.76
N ARG A 110 15.03 -15.63 5.87
CA ARG A 110 15.37 -15.47 4.46
C ARG A 110 16.26 -14.26 4.28
N THR A 111 17.36 -14.43 3.56
CA THR A 111 18.29 -13.36 3.23
C THR A 111 18.09 -12.99 1.77
N GLU A 112 17.83 -11.72 1.50
CA GLU A 112 17.60 -11.18 0.18
C GLU A 112 18.53 -10.00 -0.07
N ALA A 113 18.90 -9.76 -1.32
CA ALA A 113 19.77 -8.67 -1.71
C ALA A 113 19.24 -7.96 -2.96
N ALA A 114 19.57 -6.67 -3.07
CA ALA A 114 19.30 -5.86 -4.25
C ALA A 114 20.43 -4.85 -4.47
N THR A 115 20.86 -4.68 -5.72
CA THR A 115 21.76 -3.58 -6.10
C THR A 115 20.98 -2.28 -6.20
N TRP A 116 21.64 -1.12 -6.16
CA TRP A 116 20.93 0.17 -6.34
C TRP A 116 20.25 0.30 -7.71
N ALA A 117 20.77 -0.37 -8.75
CA ALA A 117 20.14 -0.45 -10.06
C ALA A 117 18.85 -1.30 -10.07
N GLU A 118 18.72 -2.24 -9.14
CA GLU A 118 17.52 -3.07 -8.94
C GLU A 118 16.48 -2.40 -8.04
N VAL A 119 16.78 -1.21 -7.52
CA VAL A 119 15.91 -0.48 -6.59
C VAL A 119 15.02 0.51 -7.35
N ASP A 120 13.73 0.49 -7.02
CA ASP A 120 12.72 1.28 -7.71
C ASP A 120 12.35 2.57 -6.96
N ARG A 121 12.10 2.47 -5.65
CA ARG A 121 11.53 3.56 -4.87
C ARG A 121 11.98 3.52 -3.42
N LEU A 122 12.26 4.71 -2.86
CA LEU A 122 12.36 4.95 -1.44
C LEU A 122 11.07 5.61 -0.98
N THR A 123 10.35 4.96 -0.07
CA THR A 123 9.17 5.53 0.56
C THR A 123 9.52 5.85 2.00
N VAL A 124 9.44 7.13 2.36
CA VAL A 124 9.67 7.59 3.72
C VAL A 124 8.31 7.84 4.36
N LEU A 125 8.05 7.13 5.47
CA LEU A 125 6.82 7.26 6.25
C LEU A 125 7.10 8.22 7.40
N SER A 126 6.50 9.40 7.31
CA SER A 126 6.41 10.39 8.38
C SER A 126 4.98 10.46 8.88
N LEU A 127 4.81 10.64 10.19
CA LEU A 127 3.54 11.10 10.74
C LEU A 127 3.48 12.62 10.57
N PRO A 128 2.30 13.24 10.40
CA PRO A 128 2.18 14.69 10.29
C PRO A 128 2.91 15.39 11.44
N ASN A 129 3.76 16.36 11.12
CA ASN A 129 4.60 17.10 12.07
C ASN A 129 5.55 16.24 12.92
N LYS A 130 5.88 15.02 12.48
CA LYS A 130 6.84 14.13 13.15
C LYS A 130 7.94 13.71 12.19
N ARG A 131 9.11 13.47 12.78
CA ARG A 131 10.27 12.92 12.06
C ARG A 131 9.91 11.57 11.41
N PRO A 132 10.51 11.24 10.26
CA PRO A 132 10.31 9.95 9.61
C PRO A 132 10.70 8.82 10.57
N HIS A 133 9.84 7.81 10.68
CA HIS A 133 10.02 6.69 11.62
C HIS A 133 10.26 5.36 10.90
N LEU A 134 9.95 5.29 9.60
CA LEU A 134 10.17 4.10 8.79
C LEU A 134 10.50 4.53 7.36
N ALA A 135 11.59 4.01 6.80
CA ALA A 135 11.76 3.99 5.36
C ALA A 135 11.49 2.59 4.81
N LYS A 136 11.05 2.56 3.56
CA LYS A 136 10.78 1.34 2.82
C LYS A 136 11.44 1.46 1.46
N VAL A 137 12.48 0.67 1.24
CA VAL A 137 13.07 0.50 -0.09
C VAL A 137 12.29 -0.58 -0.83
N THR A 138 11.81 -0.25 -2.03
CA THR A 138 11.10 -1.17 -2.91
C THR A 138 11.94 -1.42 -4.15
N THR A 139 12.15 -2.69 -4.50
CA THR A 139 12.90 -3.11 -5.69
C THR A 139 12.02 -3.12 -6.94
N LEU A 140 12.63 -3.19 -8.12
CA LEU A 140 11.93 -3.23 -9.42
C LEU A 140 10.98 -4.42 -9.55
N ASP A 141 11.26 -5.54 -8.88
CA ASP A 141 10.41 -6.75 -8.82
C ASP A 141 9.37 -6.71 -7.67
N GLY A 142 9.30 -5.61 -6.92
CA GLY A 142 8.32 -5.40 -5.86
C GLY A 142 8.61 -6.13 -4.56
N ARG A 143 9.87 -6.52 -4.29
CA ARG A 143 10.31 -6.87 -2.93
C ARG A 143 10.46 -5.59 -2.10
N HIS A 144 10.40 -5.75 -0.78
CA HIS A 144 10.42 -4.63 0.15
C HIS A 144 11.45 -4.86 1.25
N ALA A 145 12.35 -3.90 1.42
CA ALA A 145 13.27 -3.82 2.53
C ALA A 145 12.83 -2.68 3.46
N PRO A 146 12.08 -2.97 4.54
CA PRO A 146 11.74 -1.99 5.56
C PRO A 146 13.00 -1.67 6.38
N ILE A 147 13.19 -0.39 6.69
CA ILE A 147 14.34 0.15 7.41
C ILE A 147 13.78 1.03 8.51
N ALA A 148 13.87 0.57 9.76
CA ALA A 148 13.47 1.35 10.91
C ALA A 148 14.36 2.61 11.00
N MET A 149 13.75 3.77 11.23
CA MET A 149 14.47 5.01 11.45
C MET A 149 14.53 5.31 12.94
N GLU A 150 15.69 5.77 13.39
CA GLU A 150 15.93 6.10 14.78
C GLU A 150 15.43 7.52 15.09
N TRP A 151 14.74 7.66 16.21
CA TRP A 151 14.33 8.97 16.73
C TRP A 151 15.49 9.55 17.57
N THR A 152 16.42 10.19 16.88
CA THR A 152 17.45 11.03 17.51
C THR A 152 17.16 12.50 17.22
N ASP A 153 17.74 13.42 18.00
CA ASP A 153 17.66 14.87 17.74
C ASP A 153 18.39 15.28 16.47
N ASP A 154 19.35 14.48 16.02
CA ASP A 154 20.03 14.58 14.72
C ASP A 154 19.30 13.82 13.61
N ALA A 155 19.58 14.17 12.35
CA ALA A 155 19.08 13.43 11.20
C ALA A 155 19.64 11.99 11.18
N ASP A 156 18.77 10.98 11.02
CA ASP A 156 19.20 9.58 10.97
C ASP A 156 20.23 9.38 9.83
N PRO A 157 21.46 8.90 10.13
CA PRO A 157 22.51 8.74 9.11
C PRO A 157 22.11 7.74 8.01
N VAL A 158 21.28 6.74 8.33
CA VAL A 158 20.75 5.80 7.35
C VAL A 158 19.77 6.51 6.41
N HIS A 159 18.92 7.39 6.94
CA HIS A 159 18.03 8.20 6.11
C HIS A 159 18.82 9.10 5.16
N ALA A 160 19.79 9.86 5.69
CA ALA A 160 20.63 10.74 4.89
C ALA A 160 21.34 9.99 3.76
N ARG A 161 21.93 8.82 4.08
CA ARG A 161 22.61 7.97 3.10
C ARG A 161 21.65 7.43 2.03
N LEU A 162 20.46 6.99 2.41
CA LEU A 162 19.46 6.51 1.44
C LEU A 162 19.02 7.65 0.53
N VAL A 163 18.76 8.84 1.07
CA VAL A 163 18.38 10.00 0.25
C VAL A 163 19.49 10.35 -0.73
N GLU A 164 20.75 10.40 -0.29
CA GLU A 164 21.92 10.65 -1.14
C GLU A 164 22.02 9.63 -2.29
N VAL A 165 21.91 8.34 -1.98
CA VAL A 165 21.95 7.26 -2.99
C VAL A 165 20.81 7.39 -3.99
N PHE A 166 19.59 7.66 -3.50
CA PHE A 166 18.40 7.78 -4.34
C PHE A 166 18.45 9.02 -5.23
N GLN A 167 18.99 10.12 -4.74
CA GLN A 167 19.30 11.31 -5.55
C GLN A 167 20.34 10.99 -6.62
N ALA A 168 21.41 10.28 -6.27
CA ALA A 168 22.48 9.91 -7.21
C ALA A 168 21.99 9.01 -8.37
N ILE A 169 21.03 8.12 -8.12
CA ILE A 169 20.41 7.27 -9.16
C ILE A 169 19.23 7.95 -9.88
N GLY A 170 18.94 9.22 -9.57
CA GLY A 170 17.87 10.00 -10.20
C GLY A 170 16.45 9.58 -9.79
N ARG A 171 16.29 8.88 -8.66
CA ARG A 171 14.99 8.43 -8.12
C ARG A 171 14.72 9.19 -6.82
N PRO A 172 14.12 10.40 -6.84
CA PRO A 172 13.91 11.14 -5.61
C PRO A 172 13.05 10.35 -4.60
N PRO A 173 13.32 10.50 -3.29
CA PRO A 173 12.47 9.90 -2.26
C PRO A 173 11.00 10.30 -2.45
N HIS A 174 10.09 9.38 -2.20
CA HIS A 174 8.69 9.71 -2.02
C HIS A 174 8.40 9.86 -0.54
N ASP A 175 8.11 11.10 -0.16
CA ASP A 175 7.50 11.40 1.12
C ASP A 175 6.05 10.94 1.03
N SER A 176 5.80 9.72 1.49
CA SER A 176 4.44 9.33 1.79
C SER A 176 4.12 9.97 3.14
N GLU A 177 3.53 11.17 3.10
CA GLU A 177 2.62 11.52 4.19
C GLU A 177 1.63 10.35 4.31
N ALA A 178 1.45 9.83 5.53
CA ALA A 178 0.47 8.79 5.79
C ALA A 178 -0.80 9.14 5.01
N PRO A 179 -1.32 8.24 4.16
CA PRO A 179 -2.26 8.57 3.09
C PRO A 179 -3.28 9.54 3.63
N ALA A 180 -3.31 10.76 3.08
CA ALA A 180 -4.24 11.79 3.50
C ALA A 180 -5.59 11.12 3.66
N ARG A 181 -6.18 11.21 4.86
CA ARG A 181 -7.48 10.58 5.14
C ARG A 181 -8.37 10.86 3.92
N PRO A 182 -8.98 9.83 3.30
CA PRO A 182 -9.76 10.02 2.10
C PRO A 182 -10.70 11.22 2.30
N GLY A 183 -10.65 12.17 1.37
CA GLY A 183 -11.38 13.43 1.50
C GLY A 183 -12.87 13.21 1.81
N PRO A 184 -13.54 14.20 2.43
CA PRO A 184 -14.91 14.04 2.95
C PRO A 184 -15.91 13.52 1.91
N GLU A 185 -15.72 13.84 0.63
CA GLU A 185 -16.57 13.39 -0.49
C GLU A 185 -16.47 11.89 -0.76
N THR A 186 -15.25 11.33 -0.82
CA THR A 186 -15.07 9.87 -0.86
C THR A 186 -15.62 9.19 0.41
N SER A 187 -15.74 9.91 1.51
CA SER A 187 -16.20 9.32 2.77
C SER A 187 -17.71 9.01 2.83
N LEU A 188 -18.56 9.71 2.07
CA LEU A 188 -20.02 9.53 2.16
C LEU A 188 -20.53 8.31 1.40
N GLU A 189 -20.06 8.10 0.16
CA GLU A 189 -20.35 6.87 -0.59
C GLU A 189 -19.74 5.65 0.13
N ASP A 190 -18.53 5.79 0.69
CA ASP A 190 -17.84 4.73 1.41
C ASP A 190 -18.57 4.32 2.68
N ARG A 191 -19.08 5.30 3.44
CA ARG A 191 -19.90 5.04 4.64
C ARG A 191 -21.21 4.35 4.26
N THR A 192 -21.83 4.72 3.14
CA THR A 192 -23.10 4.14 2.73
C THR A 192 -22.94 2.67 2.34
N LEU A 193 -21.92 2.33 1.54
CA LEU A 193 -21.63 0.94 1.18
C LEU A 193 -21.32 0.08 2.40
N ILE A 194 -20.50 0.58 3.34
CA ILE A 194 -20.16 -0.13 4.57
C ILE A 194 -21.40 -0.31 5.47
N ARG A 195 -22.26 0.72 5.59
CA ARG A 195 -23.51 0.64 6.35
C ARG A 195 -24.49 -0.38 5.75
N ILE A 196 -24.66 -0.37 4.43
CA ILE A 196 -25.48 -1.35 3.72
C ILE A 196 -24.94 -2.75 3.98
N ALA A 197 -23.64 -2.98 3.80
CA ALA A 197 -23.01 -4.26 4.08
C ALA A 197 -23.17 -4.70 5.55
N ALA A 198 -23.08 -3.76 6.49
CA ALA A 198 -23.31 -4.03 7.91
C ALA A 198 -24.76 -4.44 8.21
N ILE A 199 -25.74 -3.68 7.71
CA ILE A 199 -27.17 -3.96 7.93
C ILE A 199 -27.55 -5.30 7.32
N PHE A 200 -27.27 -5.50 6.02
CA PHE A 200 -27.61 -6.75 5.34
C PHE A 200 -26.80 -7.94 5.87
N GLY A 201 -25.56 -7.73 6.27
CA GLY A 201 -24.75 -8.80 6.86
C GLY A 201 -25.24 -9.20 8.26
N ILE A 202 -25.71 -8.26 9.08
CA ILE A 202 -26.34 -8.59 10.38
C ILE A 202 -27.65 -9.36 10.15
N VAL A 203 -28.56 -8.81 9.33
CA VAL A 203 -29.87 -9.45 9.06
C VAL A 203 -29.68 -10.82 8.40
N GLY A 204 -28.81 -10.91 7.40
CA GLY A 204 -28.48 -12.16 6.72
C GLY A 204 -27.81 -13.17 7.65
N GLY A 205 -26.94 -12.71 8.56
CA GLY A 205 -26.29 -13.55 9.57
C GLY A 205 -27.32 -14.21 10.47
N PHE A 206 -28.23 -13.42 11.05
CA PHE A 206 -29.33 -13.93 11.88
C PHE A 206 -30.28 -14.85 11.11
N ALA A 207 -30.68 -14.48 9.90
CA ALA A 207 -31.58 -15.30 9.08
C ALA A 207 -30.97 -16.67 8.77
N LEU A 208 -29.70 -16.70 8.32
CA LEU A 208 -29.00 -17.95 8.03
C LEU A 208 -28.81 -18.79 9.30
N SER A 209 -28.48 -18.15 10.42
CA SER A 209 -28.36 -18.82 11.73
C SER A 209 -29.67 -19.48 12.15
N PHE A 210 -30.79 -18.78 12.00
CA PHE A 210 -32.12 -19.31 12.31
C PHE A 210 -32.48 -20.50 11.41
N THR A 211 -32.15 -20.44 10.12
CA THR A 211 -32.36 -21.56 9.19
C THR A 211 -31.50 -22.77 9.58
N LEU A 212 -30.26 -22.56 10.02
CA LEU A 212 -29.38 -23.64 10.46
C LEU A 212 -29.84 -24.27 11.79
N ASP A 213 -30.29 -23.46 12.74
CA ASP A 213 -30.88 -23.92 14.01
C ASP A 213 -32.14 -24.76 13.76
N ARG A 214 -33.14 -24.20 13.05
CA ARG A 214 -34.43 -24.86 12.84
C ARG A 214 -34.43 -25.94 11.77
N GLY A 215 -33.64 -25.78 10.72
CA GLY A 215 -33.61 -26.69 9.59
C GLY A 215 -32.65 -27.85 9.77
N ALA A 216 -31.48 -27.60 10.36
CA ALA A 216 -30.45 -28.63 10.54
C ALA A 216 -30.30 -29.11 12.00
N GLY A 217 -31.05 -28.53 12.94
CA GLY A 217 -31.01 -28.92 14.36
C GLY A 217 -29.69 -28.58 15.05
N LEU A 218 -28.94 -27.60 14.55
CA LEU A 218 -27.68 -27.17 15.17
C LEU A 218 -27.94 -26.43 16.48
N GLN A 219 -27.06 -26.58 17.47
CA GLN A 219 -27.15 -25.79 18.70
C GLN A 219 -27.09 -24.28 18.38
N PRO A 220 -27.88 -23.43 19.07
CA PRO A 220 -28.01 -22.02 18.73
C PRO A 220 -26.69 -21.26 18.61
N GLY A 221 -25.72 -21.50 19.50
CA GLY A 221 -24.40 -20.85 19.44
C GLY A 221 -23.57 -21.24 18.21
N LEU A 222 -23.63 -22.52 17.83
CA LEU A 222 -22.96 -23.02 16.62
C LEU A 222 -23.65 -22.51 15.35
N ALA A 223 -24.98 -22.52 15.32
CA ALA A 223 -25.76 -21.98 14.22
C ALA A 223 -25.46 -20.48 13.99
N LEU A 224 -25.37 -19.71 15.08
CA LEU A 224 -25.05 -18.28 15.05
C LEU A 224 -23.63 -18.01 14.55
N THR A 225 -22.67 -18.80 15.01
CA THR A 225 -21.28 -18.75 14.52
C THR A 225 -21.20 -19.00 13.02
N LEU A 226 -21.80 -20.09 12.54
CA LEU A 226 -21.75 -20.49 11.13
C LEU A 226 -22.48 -19.48 10.23
N GLY A 227 -23.61 -18.94 10.68
CA GLY A 227 -24.35 -17.91 9.94
C GLY A 227 -23.52 -16.65 9.72
N PHE A 228 -22.91 -16.11 10.77
CA PHE A 228 -22.04 -14.92 10.65
C PHE A 228 -20.72 -15.21 9.92
N LEU A 229 -20.18 -16.43 10.02
CA LEU A 229 -18.98 -16.83 9.28
C LEU A 229 -19.26 -16.88 7.78
N ALA A 230 -20.39 -17.46 7.37
CA ALA A 230 -20.80 -17.48 5.97
C ALA A 230 -20.98 -16.06 5.42
N VAL A 231 -21.61 -15.16 6.17
CA VAL A 231 -21.71 -13.74 5.79
C VAL A 231 -20.33 -13.10 5.68
N ALA A 232 -19.43 -13.31 6.64
CA ALA A 232 -18.07 -12.78 6.60
C ALA A 232 -17.32 -13.21 5.33
N ILE A 233 -17.44 -14.49 4.96
CA ILE A 233 -16.85 -15.06 3.74
C ILE A 233 -17.48 -14.43 2.49
N VAL A 234 -18.81 -14.38 2.40
CA VAL A 234 -19.53 -13.84 1.24
C VAL A 234 -19.23 -12.35 1.05
N VAL A 235 -19.26 -11.55 2.11
CA VAL A 235 -18.95 -10.12 2.04
C VAL A 235 -17.49 -9.89 1.65
N SER A 236 -16.56 -10.70 2.19
CA SER A 236 -15.15 -10.63 1.81
C SER A 236 -14.92 -11.03 0.34
N ALA A 237 -15.59 -12.08 -0.14
CA ALA A 237 -15.53 -12.53 -1.53
C ALA A 237 -16.18 -11.51 -2.48
N ALA A 238 -17.32 -10.93 -2.10
CA ALA A 238 -17.93 -9.82 -2.82
C ALA A 238 -16.99 -8.62 -2.88
N GLY A 239 -16.22 -8.36 -1.82
CA GLY A 239 -15.19 -7.33 -1.85
C GLY A 239 -14.05 -7.59 -2.84
N TYR A 240 -13.69 -8.86 -3.02
CA TYR A 240 -12.74 -9.27 -4.04
C TYR A 240 -13.28 -9.11 -5.47
N LEU A 241 -14.60 -9.24 -5.67
CA LEU A 241 -15.24 -9.19 -7.01
C LEU A 241 -15.79 -7.82 -7.39
N ILE A 242 -16.22 -7.03 -6.42
CA ILE A 242 -16.96 -5.77 -6.62
C ILE A 242 -16.10 -4.60 -6.14
N ASP A 243 -15.86 -4.48 -4.84
CA ASP A 243 -15.15 -3.36 -4.23
C ASP A 243 -14.32 -3.80 -3.01
N GLN A 244 -13.02 -3.53 -3.02
CA GLN A 244 -12.09 -3.90 -1.94
C GLN A 244 -12.52 -3.37 -0.55
N ARG A 245 -13.34 -2.33 -0.49
CA ARG A 245 -13.86 -1.77 0.77
C ARG A 245 -14.73 -2.76 1.53
N LEU A 246 -15.47 -3.63 0.83
CA LEU A 246 -16.30 -4.67 1.47
C LEU A 246 -15.44 -5.70 2.23
N ILE A 247 -14.15 -5.85 1.88
CA ILE A 247 -13.24 -6.73 2.61
C ILE A 247 -13.10 -6.27 4.07
N ARG A 248 -13.07 -4.94 4.32
CA ARG A 248 -13.05 -4.41 5.69
C ARG A 248 -14.35 -4.72 6.44
N ALA A 249 -15.50 -4.65 5.77
CA ALA A 249 -16.78 -5.04 6.36
C ALA A 249 -16.81 -6.55 6.69
N GLY A 250 -16.29 -7.40 5.79
CA GLY A 250 -16.13 -8.83 6.04
C GLY A 250 -15.25 -9.15 7.24
N GLN A 251 -14.16 -8.39 7.44
CA GLN A 251 -13.30 -8.51 8.62
C GLN A 251 -14.04 -8.19 9.93
N VAL A 252 -14.95 -7.21 9.93
CA VAL A 252 -15.78 -6.90 11.11
C VAL A 252 -16.68 -8.08 11.47
N PHE A 253 -17.32 -8.70 10.48
CA PHE A 253 -18.13 -9.91 10.72
C PHE A 253 -17.29 -11.07 11.23
N LEU A 254 -16.07 -11.24 10.72
CA LEU A 254 -15.16 -12.28 11.20
C LEU A 254 -14.75 -12.05 12.67
N GLY A 255 -14.59 -10.78 13.08
CA GLY A 255 -14.41 -10.43 14.50
C GLY A 255 -15.65 -10.76 15.35
N LEU A 256 -16.85 -10.51 14.82
CA LEU A 256 -18.10 -10.86 15.51
C LEU A 256 -18.25 -12.37 15.70
N VAL A 257 -17.92 -13.17 14.68
CA VAL A 257 -17.85 -14.64 14.75
C VAL A 257 -16.97 -15.09 15.90
N GLY A 258 -15.82 -14.43 16.08
CA GLY A 258 -14.92 -14.74 17.17
C GLY A 258 -15.53 -14.47 18.55
N VAL A 259 -16.18 -13.33 18.71
CA VAL A 259 -16.92 -13.01 19.96
C VAL A 259 -17.99 -14.05 20.26
N ILE A 260 -18.74 -14.50 19.26
CA ILE A 260 -19.79 -15.52 19.41
C ILE A 260 -19.19 -16.86 19.83
N LEU A 261 -18.10 -17.30 19.17
CA LEU A 261 -17.37 -18.51 19.52
C LEU A 261 -16.85 -18.46 20.94
N LEU A 262 -16.32 -17.32 21.36
CA LEU A 262 -15.83 -17.11 22.72
C LEU A 262 -16.93 -17.29 23.77
N ILE A 263 -18.10 -16.70 23.54
CA ILE A 263 -19.26 -16.81 24.43
C ILE A 263 -19.75 -18.26 24.49
N ALA A 264 -19.91 -18.90 23.32
CA ALA A 264 -20.38 -20.28 23.24
C ALA A 264 -19.41 -21.26 23.92
N ALA A 265 -18.10 -21.12 23.66
CA ALA A 265 -17.08 -21.97 24.27
C ALA A 265 -17.04 -21.80 25.79
N ASN A 266 -17.14 -20.56 26.29
CA ASN A 266 -17.19 -20.31 27.73
C ASN A 266 -18.42 -20.92 28.42
N HIS A 267 -19.54 -21.04 27.71
CA HIS A 267 -20.74 -21.66 28.27
C HIS A 267 -20.65 -23.20 28.31
N VAL A 268 -19.93 -23.81 27.37
CA VAL A 268 -19.74 -25.28 27.32
C VAL A 268 -18.75 -25.76 28.38
N PHE A 269 -17.72 -24.96 28.66
CA PHE A 269 -16.63 -25.33 29.56
C PHE A 269 -16.66 -24.54 30.88
N GLU A 270 -17.77 -24.67 31.61
CA GLU A 270 -17.92 -24.08 32.93
C GLU A 270 -16.79 -24.53 33.86
N GLY A 271 -16.04 -23.57 34.42
CA GLY A 271 -14.90 -23.82 35.31
C GLY A 271 -13.51 -23.64 34.69
N HIS A 272 -13.38 -23.57 33.35
CA HIS A 272 -12.10 -23.39 32.65
C HIS A 272 -12.07 -22.16 31.73
N TYR A 273 -12.83 -21.13 32.08
CA TYR A 273 -13.06 -19.95 31.23
C TYR A 273 -11.78 -19.28 30.72
N ILE A 274 -10.72 -19.19 31.54
CA ILE A 274 -9.45 -18.56 31.14
C ILE A 274 -8.76 -19.36 30.03
N VAL A 275 -8.67 -20.68 30.20
CA VAL A 275 -7.98 -21.57 29.25
C VAL A 275 -8.75 -21.61 27.93
N VAL A 276 -10.07 -21.69 28.00
CA VAL A 276 -10.94 -21.76 26.83
C VAL A 276 -10.97 -20.43 26.08
N THR A 277 -11.07 -19.30 26.79
CA THR A 277 -10.98 -17.96 26.20
C THR A 277 -9.62 -17.79 25.50
N GLY A 278 -8.52 -18.15 26.16
CA GLY A 278 -7.18 -18.05 25.58
C GLY A 278 -7.00 -18.93 24.34
N ALA A 279 -7.46 -20.17 24.38
CA ALA A 279 -7.38 -21.10 23.25
C ALA A 279 -8.21 -20.63 22.04
N THR A 280 -9.43 -20.14 22.28
CA THR A 280 -10.32 -19.63 21.22
C THR A 280 -9.71 -18.41 20.53
N LEU A 281 -9.19 -17.46 21.29
CA LEU A 281 -8.54 -16.27 20.71
C LEU A 281 -7.27 -16.62 19.95
N ALA A 282 -6.47 -17.56 20.45
CA ALA A 282 -5.28 -18.02 19.75
C ALA A 282 -5.65 -18.68 18.40
N ALA A 283 -6.72 -19.49 18.38
CA ALA A 283 -7.24 -20.10 17.17
C ALA A 283 -7.74 -19.04 16.17
N GLU A 284 -8.52 -18.05 16.62
CA GLU A 284 -9.00 -16.95 15.79
C GLU A 284 -7.87 -16.11 15.21
N ALA A 285 -6.89 -15.73 16.04
CA ALA A 285 -5.71 -15.00 15.59
C ALA A 285 -4.93 -15.80 14.54
N GLY A 286 -4.81 -17.12 14.72
CA GLY A 286 -4.21 -18.03 13.75
C GLY A 286 -4.96 -18.06 12.42
N ILE A 287 -6.31 -18.14 12.45
CA ILE A 287 -7.17 -18.12 11.26
C ILE A 287 -7.06 -16.79 10.53
N VAL A 288 -7.09 -15.66 11.24
CA VAL A 288 -6.94 -14.32 10.65
C VAL A 288 -5.55 -14.17 10.01
N ALA A 289 -4.49 -14.59 10.72
CA ALA A 289 -3.13 -14.53 10.19
C ALA A 289 -2.98 -15.39 8.93
N LEU A 290 -3.56 -16.60 8.91
CA LEU A 290 -3.60 -17.48 7.75
C LEU A 290 -4.39 -16.84 6.59
N GLY A 291 -5.57 -16.30 6.87
CA GLY A 291 -6.42 -15.63 5.88
C GLY A 291 -5.74 -14.42 5.25
N VAL A 292 -5.10 -13.56 6.06
CA VAL A 292 -4.29 -12.43 5.57
C VAL A 292 -3.09 -12.93 4.77
N GLY A 293 -2.44 -14.00 5.21
CA GLY A 293 -1.33 -14.64 4.50
C GLY A 293 -1.72 -15.15 3.12
N ILE A 294 -2.87 -15.82 3.00
CA ILE A 294 -3.44 -16.29 1.73
C ILE A 294 -3.85 -15.09 0.89
N TYR A 295 -4.58 -14.13 1.45
CA TYR A 295 -5.06 -12.93 0.76
C TYR A 295 -3.92 -12.16 0.08
N ARG A 296 -2.78 -11.99 0.77
CA ARG A 296 -1.59 -11.33 0.22
C ARG A 296 -0.92 -12.09 -0.93
N ARG A 297 -1.23 -13.38 -1.10
CA ARG A 297 -0.69 -14.22 -2.18
C ARG A 297 -1.62 -14.31 -3.39
N ILE A 298 -2.90 -13.92 -3.26
CA ILE A 298 -3.85 -13.97 -4.37
C ILE A 298 -3.47 -12.91 -5.43
N PRO A 299 -3.31 -13.30 -6.71
CA PRO A 299 -3.12 -12.35 -7.80
C PRO A 299 -4.31 -11.38 -7.89
N ALA A 300 -4.06 -10.10 -8.08
CA ALA A 300 -5.14 -9.14 -8.32
C ALA A 300 -5.87 -9.49 -9.64
N PRO A 301 -7.21 -9.48 -9.64
CA PRO A 301 -7.96 -9.72 -10.86
C PRO A 301 -7.76 -8.54 -11.83
N ARG A 302 -7.41 -8.85 -13.08
CA ARG A 302 -7.26 -7.85 -14.16
C ARG A 302 -8.66 -7.38 -14.60
N ARG A 303 -9.06 -6.17 -14.20
CA ARG A 303 -10.39 -5.62 -14.52
C ARG A 303 -10.31 -4.56 -15.62
N PHE A 304 -10.17 -4.99 -16.87
CA PHE A 304 -10.10 -4.07 -18.01
C PHE A 304 -11.44 -3.86 -18.75
N GLY A 305 -12.52 -4.54 -18.34
CA GLY A 305 -13.79 -4.49 -19.07
C GLY A 305 -14.37 -3.08 -19.27
N ARG A 306 -14.21 -2.18 -18.28
CA ARG A 306 -14.63 -0.76 -18.44
C ARG A 306 -13.77 0.00 -19.45
N ARG A 307 -12.45 -0.27 -19.50
CA ARG A 307 -11.53 0.33 -20.49
C ARG A 307 -11.78 -0.20 -21.90
N GLN A 308 -12.05 -1.50 -22.01
CA GLN A 308 -12.45 -2.10 -23.27
C GLN A 308 -13.75 -1.48 -23.79
N LYS A 309 -14.75 -1.30 -22.91
CA LYS A 309 -16.02 -0.66 -23.25
C LYS A 309 -15.82 0.78 -23.75
N ILE A 310 -15.07 1.62 -23.03
CA ILE A 310 -14.86 3.01 -23.45
C ILE A 310 -14.06 3.10 -24.75
N ALA A 311 -13.08 2.22 -24.95
CA ALA A 311 -12.33 2.15 -26.20
C ALA A 311 -13.25 1.80 -27.37
N ALA A 312 -14.11 0.77 -27.22
CA ALA A 312 -15.09 0.40 -28.23
C ALA A 312 -16.08 1.54 -28.54
N THR A 313 -16.59 2.22 -27.51
CA THR A 313 -17.54 3.35 -27.69
C THR A 313 -16.91 4.53 -28.43
N ARG A 314 -15.60 4.76 -28.27
CA ARG A 314 -14.89 5.90 -28.89
C ARG A 314 -14.13 5.53 -30.17
N GLY A 315 -14.26 4.30 -30.66
CA GLY A 315 -13.49 3.81 -31.81
C GLY A 315 -11.99 3.71 -31.57
N TRP A 316 -11.57 3.63 -30.30
CA TRP A 316 -10.18 3.45 -29.91
C TRP A 316 -9.81 1.97 -29.84
N ARG A 317 -8.51 1.67 -29.92
CA ARG A 317 -8.02 0.30 -29.90
C ARG A 317 -7.66 -0.11 -28.48
N PHE A 318 -8.34 -1.13 -27.97
CA PHE A 318 -7.95 -1.79 -26.72
C PHE A 318 -7.04 -2.98 -27.00
N MET A 319 -5.96 -3.11 -26.23
CA MET A 319 -5.04 -4.25 -26.26
C MET A 319 -4.73 -4.66 -24.82
N PRO A 320 -4.83 -5.95 -24.46
CA PRO A 320 -4.58 -6.40 -23.09
C PRO A 320 -3.16 -6.10 -22.61
N GLU A 321 -2.19 -6.11 -23.51
CA GLU A 321 -0.78 -5.91 -23.22
C GLU A 321 -0.06 -5.33 -24.46
N VAL A 322 0.76 -4.29 -24.27
CA VAL A 322 1.49 -3.61 -25.37
C VAL A 322 2.86 -3.13 -24.87
N ALA A 323 3.88 -3.27 -25.71
CA ALA A 323 5.18 -2.61 -25.50
C ALA A 323 5.05 -1.10 -25.79
N VAL A 324 5.37 -0.27 -24.80
CA VAL A 324 5.29 1.19 -24.87
C VAL A 324 6.70 1.77 -24.75
N PRO A 325 7.09 2.73 -25.61
CA PRO A 325 8.40 3.35 -25.52
C PRO A 325 8.55 4.20 -24.26
N VAL A 326 9.79 4.28 -23.77
CA VAL A 326 10.21 5.12 -22.65
C VAL A 326 11.14 6.19 -23.21
N GLY A 327 10.80 7.46 -23.02
CA GLY A 327 11.43 8.59 -23.68
C GLY A 327 12.87 8.86 -23.25
N GLY A 328 13.26 8.34 -22.09
CA GLY A 328 14.61 8.45 -21.58
C GLY A 328 14.73 7.99 -20.13
N PRO A 329 15.93 8.13 -19.54
CA PRO A 329 16.22 7.63 -18.21
C PRO A 329 15.40 8.32 -17.12
N VAL A 330 15.03 9.60 -17.30
CA VAL A 330 14.28 10.32 -16.27
C VAL A 330 12.84 9.80 -16.20
N THR A 331 12.20 9.55 -17.34
CA THR A 331 10.88 8.93 -17.44
C THR A 331 10.90 7.52 -16.86
N ALA A 332 11.95 6.75 -17.15
CA ALA A 332 12.10 5.40 -16.59
C ALA A 332 12.05 5.40 -15.06
N THR A 333 12.66 6.39 -14.38
CA THR A 333 12.59 6.50 -12.91
C THR A 333 11.22 6.87 -12.36
N ARG A 334 10.36 7.51 -13.17
CA ARG A 334 9.00 7.93 -12.79
C ARG A 334 7.96 6.84 -13.01
N LEU A 335 8.25 5.87 -13.87
CA LEU A 335 7.40 4.73 -14.16
C LEU A 335 7.69 3.58 -13.18
N ILE A 336 6.64 3.07 -12.55
CA ILE A 336 6.78 1.99 -11.57
C ILE A 336 7.40 0.74 -12.20
N GLY A 337 8.50 0.26 -11.60
CA GLY A 337 9.14 -1.00 -11.99
C GLY A 337 9.81 -0.95 -13.36
N VAL A 338 10.23 0.24 -13.83
CA VAL A 338 10.98 0.41 -15.08
C VAL A 338 12.45 0.68 -14.74
N PRO A 339 13.41 -0.13 -15.22
CA PRO A 339 14.84 0.14 -15.04
C PRO A 339 15.26 1.45 -15.70
N THR A 340 16.20 2.19 -15.09
CA THR A 340 16.62 3.53 -15.57
C THR A 340 17.17 3.53 -17.00
N GLN A 341 17.71 2.41 -17.48
CA GLN A 341 18.27 2.28 -18.83
C GLN A 341 17.27 1.67 -19.85
N ALA A 342 16.01 1.49 -19.47
CA ALA A 342 15.02 0.87 -20.35
C ALA A 342 14.56 1.85 -21.44
N SER A 343 14.61 1.42 -22.70
CA SER A 343 14.05 2.15 -23.85
C SER A 343 12.56 1.87 -24.08
N GLY A 344 12.00 0.88 -23.38
CA GLY A 344 10.62 0.47 -23.49
C GLY A 344 10.15 -0.27 -22.23
N THR A 345 8.84 -0.38 -22.10
CA THR A 345 8.19 -1.08 -20.99
C THR A 345 6.92 -1.76 -21.47
N THR A 346 6.40 -2.71 -20.70
CA THR A 346 5.12 -3.35 -21.02
C THR A 346 3.98 -2.73 -20.23
N GLY A 347 2.96 -2.25 -20.94
CA GLY A 347 1.71 -1.75 -20.36
C GLY A 347 0.60 -2.78 -20.43
N GLU A 348 -0.16 -2.93 -19.34
CA GLU A 348 -1.36 -3.77 -19.28
C GLU A 348 -2.63 -2.94 -19.48
N GLY A 349 -3.68 -3.54 -20.02
CA GLY A 349 -4.99 -2.88 -20.20
C GLY A 349 -4.90 -1.62 -21.07
N THR A 350 -4.10 -1.69 -22.12
CA THR A 350 -3.70 -0.57 -22.96
C THR A 350 -4.83 -0.08 -23.85
N VAL A 351 -5.00 1.23 -23.91
CA VAL A 351 -5.91 1.93 -24.83
C VAL A 351 -5.07 2.84 -25.72
N THR A 352 -5.05 2.57 -27.02
CA THR A 352 -4.44 3.42 -28.04
C THR A 352 -5.52 4.25 -28.71
N ALA A 353 -5.40 5.56 -28.60
CA ALA A 353 -6.35 6.54 -29.09
C ALA A 353 -5.65 7.57 -29.97
N THR A 354 -6.35 8.08 -30.98
CA THR A 354 -5.97 9.30 -31.68
C THR A 354 -6.96 10.38 -31.30
N ALA A 355 -6.48 11.45 -30.68
CA ALA A 355 -7.29 12.58 -30.25
C ALA A 355 -6.53 13.88 -30.54
N ASN A 356 -7.25 14.92 -30.97
CA ASN A 356 -6.64 16.22 -31.35
C ASN A 356 -5.47 16.07 -32.35
N GLY A 357 -5.53 15.10 -33.26
CA GLY A 357 -4.49 14.83 -34.26
C GLY A 357 -3.24 14.10 -33.75
N LEU A 358 -3.19 13.71 -32.47
CA LEU A 358 -2.03 13.04 -31.87
C LEU A 358 -2.40 11.66 -31.32
N THR A 359 -1.46 10.72 -31.40
CA THR A 359 -1.61 9.39 -30.81
C THR A 359 -1.27 9.42 -29.33
N CYS A 360 -2.12 8.81 -28.51
CA CYS A 360 -1.93 8.62 -27.09
C CYS A 360 -2.14 7.16 -26.72
N VAL A 361 -1.27 6.65 -25.85
CA VAL A 361 -1.34 5.29 -25.32
C VAL A 361 -1.51 5.39 -23.80
N ALA A 362 -2.66 4.94 -23.29
CA ALA A 362 -2.93 4.85 -21.85
C ALA A 362 -2.83 3.40 -21.38
N TYR A 363 -2.09 3.12 -20.30
CA TYR A 363 -1.79 1.76 -19.86
C TYR A 363 -1.52 1.69 -18.36
N ASP A 364 -1.72 0.51 -17.77
CA ASP A 364 -1.37 0.23 -16.39
C ASP A 364 0.03 -0.38 -16.28
N ARG A 365 0.76 0.04 -15.24
CA ARG A 365 2.08 -0.47 -14.88
C ARG A 365 2.08 -1.00 -13.45
N ALA A 366 2.65 -2.19 -13.33
CA ALA A 366 2.97 -2.83 -12.07
C ALA A 366 4.37 -3.45 -12.18
N ARG A 367 5.05 -3.57 -11.03
CA ARG A 367 6.41 -4.12 -10.90
C ARG A 367 6.52 -5.59 -11.32
N ARG A 368 5.44 -6.31 -11.08
CA ARG A 368 5.25 -7.74 -11.33
C ARG A 368 3.77 -7.97 -11.59
N ARG A 369 3.38 -9.22 -11.85
CA ARG A 369 1.97 -9.61 -11.84
C ARG A 369 1.32 -9.08 -10.56
N PRO A 370 0.37 -8.13 -10.65
CA PRO A 370 -0.05 -7.36 -9.49
C PRO A 370 -0.71 -8.27 -8.48
N ARG A 371 -0.27 -8.17 -7.22
CA ARG A 371 -1.02 -8.68 -6.07
C ARG A 371 -2.02 -7.62 -5.61
N LEU A 372 -3.02 -7.99 -4.83
CA LEU A 372 -4.05 -7.06 -4.33
C LEU A 372 -3.49 -5.85 -3.55
N THR A 373 -2.28 -5.98 -3.03
CA THR A 373 -1.59 -4.93 -2.25
C THR A 373 -0.50 -4.21 -3.04
N ASP A 374 -0.19 -4.66 -4.26
CA ASP A 374 0.82 -4.03 -5.09
C ASP A 374 0.23 -2.73 -5.67
N GLN A 375 1.05 -1.68 -5.69
CA GLN A 375 0.67 -0.41 -6.33
C GLN A 375 0.63 -0.59 -7.85
N VAL A 376 -0.45 -0.11 -8.46
CA VAL A 376 -0.63 -0.02 -9.91
C VAL A 376 -0.66 1.46 -10.28
N GLN A 377 0.17 1.84 -11.24
CA GLN A 377 0.21 3.20 -11.80
C GLN A 377 -0.48 3.17 -13.17
N THR A 378 -1.37 4.12 -13.46
CA THR A 378 -1.82 4.34 -14.84
C THR A 378 -0.96 5.43 -15.45
N ALA A 379 -0.39 5.16 -16.62
CA ALA A 379 0.42 6.09 -17.39
C ALA A 379 -0.25 6.41 -18.73
N TRP A 380 -0.01 7.62 -19.21
CA TRP A 380 -0.40 8.09 -20.54
C TRP A 380 0.87 8.54 -21.26
N THR A 381 1.02 8.11 -22.52
CA THR A 381 2.13 8.49 -23.39
C THR A 381 1.55 9.10 -24.68
N VAL A 382 1.71 10.40 -24.88
CA VAL A 382 1.36 11.10 -26.13
C VAL A 382 2.60 11.19 -27.01
N PHE A 383 2.48 10.78 -28.26
CA PHE A 383 3.55 10.86 -29.26
C PHE A 383 3.62 12.29 -29.80
N LEU A 384 4.77 12.92 -29.64
CA LEU A 384 5.00 14.30 -30.02
C LEU A 384 5.52 14.40 -31.46
N PRO A 385 5.21 15.48 -32.20
CA PRO A 385 5.73 15.70 -33.56
C PRO A 385 7.26 15.87 -33.64
N ALA A 386 7.89 16.32 -32.56
CA ALA A 386 9.34 16.52 -32.46
C ALA A 386 9.84 16.15 -31.06
N PRO A 387 11.09 15.68 -30.92
CA PRO A 387 11.68 15.40 -29.63
C PRO A 387 11.98 16.70 -28.86
N LEU A 388 11.83 16.65 -27.54
CA LEU A 388 12.08 17.76 -26.63
C LEU A 388 12.98 17.34 -25.46
N PRO A 389 13.69 18.30 -24.85
CA PRO A 389 14.44 18.03 -23.64
C PRO A 389 13.49 17.69 -22.48
N TYR A 390 14.07 17.24 -21.37
CA TYR A 390 13.29 16.95 -20.19
C TYR A 390 12.68 18.23 -19.60
N ILE A 391 11.35 18.32 -19.60
CA ILE A 391 10.59 19.46 -19.07
C ILE A 391 9.46 18.93 -18.21
N THR A 392 9.28 19.50 -17.02
CA THR A 392 8.20 19.11 -16.11
C THR A 392 7.15 20.20 -16.01
N GLN A 393 5.96 19.81 -15.54
CA GLN A 393 4.94 20.77 -15.16
C GLN A 393 5.46 21.84 -14.18
N ALA A 394 6.29 21.45 -13.20
CA ALA A 394 6.84 22.39 -12.22
C ALA A 394 7.75 23.46 -12.85
N ASP A 395 8.51 23.13 -13.90
CA ASP A 395 9.32 24.11 -14.63
C ASP A 395 8.45 25.11 -15.40
N VAL A 396 7.29 24.67 -15.89
CA VAL A 396 6.35 25.56 -16.59
C VAL A 396 5.57 26.44 -15.62
N ASP A 397 5.17 25.88 -14.48
CA ASP A 397 4.46 26.61 -13.43
C ASP A 397 5.38 27.62 -12.73
N SER A 398 6.67 27.33 -12.57
CA SER A 398 7.64 28.29 -12.04
C SER A 398 7.82 29.50 -12.98
N VAL A 399 7.92 29.26 -14.29
CA VAL A 399 7.98 30.33 -15.29
C VAL A 399 6.70 31.16 -15.29
N ARG A 400 5.53 30.51 -15.22
CA ARG A 400 4.24 31.21 -15.21
C ARG A 400 4.05 32.07 -13.95
N SER A 401 4.55 31.60 -12.81
CA SER A 401 4.45 32.32 -11.53
C SER A 401 5.59 33.31 -11.27
N GLY A 402 6.66 33.26 -12.08
CA GLY A 402 7.90 34.00 -11.80
C GLY A 402 8.66 33.47 -10.58
N THR A 403 8.36 32.24 -10.12
CA THR A 403 9.03 31.64 -8.95
C THR A 403 10.42 31.17 -9.36
N PRO A 404 11.49 31.54 -8.64
CA PRO A 404 12.82 31.02 -8.89
C PRO A 404 12.86 29.49 -8.74
N THR A 405 13.61 28.83 -9.61
CA THR A 405 13.92 27.39 -9.50
C THR A 405 15.40 27.18 -9.26
N ASP A 406 15.74 26.14 -8.49
CA ASP A 406 17.13 25.77 -8.21
C ASP A 406 17.92 25.32 -9.45
N ARG A 407 17.22 25.05 -10.56
CA ARG A 407 17.81 24.67 -11.85
C ARG A 407 17.47 25.68 -12.95
N PRO A 408 18.37 25.89 -13.93
CA PRO A 408 18.08 26.71 -15.09
C PRO A 408 16.90 26.11 -15.87
N VAL A 409 15.89 26.95 -16.15
CA VAL A 409 14.72 26.53 -16.90
C VAL A 409 15.02 26.56 -18.39
N HIS A 410 14.67 25.49 -19.10
CA HIS A 410 14.88 25.41 -20.55
C HIS A 410 14.00 26.44 -21.29
N PRO A 411 14.49 27.11 -22.36
CA PRO A 411 13.71 28.10 -23.12
C PRO A 411 12.34 27.60 -23.61
N VAL A 412 12.24 26.31 -23.92
CA VAL A 412 10.96 25.67 -24.30
C VAL A 412 9.90 25.78 -23.20
N ALA A 413 10.27 25.75 -21.91
CA ALA A 413 9.30 25.92 -20.84
C ALA A 413 8.62 27.31 -20.84
N HIS A 414 9.34 28.37 -21.27
CA HIS A 414 8.74 29.69 -21.48
C HIS A 414 7.70 29.68 -22.60
N MET A 415 7.94 28.91 -23.67
CA MET A 415 6.96 28.73 -24.73
C MET A 415 5.72 27.95 -24.25
N LEU A 416 5.93 26.93 -23.39
CA LEU A 416 4.85 26.13 -22.82
C LEU A 416 4.04 26.89 -21.76
N ALA A 417 4.60 27.89 -21.09
CA ALA A 417 3.90 28.66 -20.05
C ALA A 417 2.63 29.36 -20.56
N GLY A 418 2.60 29.73 -21.86
CA GLY A 418 1.44 30.30 -22.54
C GLY A 418 0.36 29.30 -22.94
N VAL A 419 0.61 27.99 -22.80
CA VAL A 419 -0.37 26.93 -23.13
C VAL A 419 -1.11 26.51 -21.85
N PRO A 420 -2.47 26.42 -21.87
CA PRO A 420 -3.23 25.93 -20.73
C PRO A 420 -2.77 24.53 -20.27
N SER A 421 -2.26 24.44 -19.04
CA SER A 421 -1.76 23.18 -18.50
C SER A 421 -2.91 22.20 -18.20
N PRO A 422 -2.77 20.90 -18.51
CA PRO A 422 -3.74 19.90 -18.09
C PRO A 422 -3.73 19.77 -16.57
N ASN A 423 -4.89 19.46 -15.97
CA ASN A 423 -5.03 19.31 -14.53
C ASN A 423 -4.53 17.94 -14.03
N THR A 424 -3.33 17.54 -14.42
CA THR A 424 -2.69 16.26 -14.09
C THR A 424 -1.20 16.45 -13.98
N THR A 425 -0.50 15.62 -13.21
CA THR A 425 0.97 15.62 -13.26
C THR A 425 1.45 15.15 -14.63
N TRP A 426 2.29 15.96 -15.28
CA TRP A 426 2.86 15.65 -16.59
C TRP A 426 4.32 16.09 -16.71
N TRP A 427 5.02 15.47 -17.67
CA TRP A 427 6.37 15.87 -18.10
C TRP A 427 6.61 15.44 -19.55
N ILE A 428 7.63 16.03 -20.17
CA ILE A 428 8.08 15.72 -21.53
C ILE A 428 9.50 15.16 -21.44
N GLU A 429 9.81 14.15 -22.24
CA GLU A 429 11.18 13.67 -22.46
C GLU A 429 11.27 12.98 -23.83
N GLY A 430 12.22 13.42 -24.66
CA GLY A 430 12.35 12.90 -26.02
C GLY A 430 11.09 13.18 -26.83
N GLY A 431 10.65 12.20 -27.62
CA GLY A 431 9.47 12.31 -28.48
C GLY A 431 8.12 12.13 -27.78
N TYR A 432 8.04 12.29 -26.46
CA TYR A 432 6.86 11.89 -25.69
C TYR A 432 6.46 12.88 -24.60
N LEU A 433 5.16 13.11 -24.47
CA LEU A 433 4.53 13.74 -23.31
C LEU A 433 3.89 12.65 -22.45
N TYR A 434 4.29 12.63 -21.17
CA TYR A 434 3.82 11.67 -20.19
C TYR A 434 2.87 12.31 -19.19
N GLY A 435 1.87 11.53 -18.77
CA GLY A 435 1.11 11.78 -17.55
C GLY A 435 1.02 10.50 -16.73
N VAL A 436 0.87 10.60 -15.41
CA VAL A 436 0.67 9.43 -14.53
C VAL A 436 -0.37 9.68 -13.44
N SER A 437 -0.98 8.60 -13.02
CA SER A 437 -1.81 8.48 -11.82
C SER A 437 -1.20 7.41 -10.94
N GLU A 438 -0.90 7.74 -9.68
CA GLU A 438 -0.29 6.80 -8.73
C GLU A 438 -1.21 5.65 -8.32
N THR A 439 -2.49 5.78 -8.62
CA THR A 439 -3.53 4.76 -8.45
C THR A 439 -4.11 4.37 -9.81
N PRO A 440 -4.63 3.13 -9.96
CA PRO A 440 -5.24 2.73 -11.21
C PRO A 440 -6.43 3.63 -11.56
N ALA A 441 -6.32 4.32 -12.69
CA ALA A 441 -7.32 5.28 -13.14
C ALA A 441 -8.58 4.58 -13.65
N ARG A 442 -9.74 5.13 -13.27
CA ARG A 442 -11.05 4.74 -13.80
C ARG A 442 -11.10 5.01 -15.31
N ALA A 443 -11.96 4.27 -16.03
CA ALA A 443 -12.04 4.34 -17.48
C ALA A 443 -12.44 5.73 -18.02
N ASP A 444 -13.34 6.43 -17.34
CA ASP A 444 -13.71 7.82 -17.61
C ASP A 444 -12.51 8.75 -17.48
N LEU A 445 -11.78 8.67 -16.36
CA LEU A 445 -10.56 9.45 -16.17
C LEU A 445 -9.49 9.15 -17.24
N VAL A 446 -9.38 7.90 -17.69
CA VAL A 446 -8.47 7.55 -18.80
C VAL A 446 -8.82 8.31 -20.08
N ALA A 447 -10.09 8.37 -20.45
CA ALA A 447 -10.53 9.11 -21.63
C ALA A 447 -10.33 10.61 -21.49
N ASP A 448 -10.69 11.19 -20.34
CA ASP A 448 -10.54 12.61 -20.07
C ASP A 448 -9.06 13.04 -20.13
N ARG A 449 -8.15 12.22 -19.59
CA ARG A 449 -6.71 12.49 -19.64
C ARG A 449 -6.12 12.34 -21.03
N ILE A 450 -6.59 11.39 -21.83
CA ILE A 450 -6.21 11.28 -23.25
C ILE A 450 -6.54 12.59 -23.97
N GLU A 451 -7.77 13.10 -23.81
CA GLU A 451 -8.19 14.36 -24.45
C GLU A 451 -7.39 15.55 -23.94
N GLN A 452 -7.20 15.69 -22.63
CA GLN A 452 -6.50 16.82 -22.04
C GLN A 452 -5.02 16.87 -22.47
N LEU A 453 -4.31 15.74 -22.40
CA LEU A 453 -2.89 15.67 -22.76
C LEU A 453 -2.67 15.87 -24.26
N THR A 454 -3.51 15.27 -25.12
CA THR A 454 -3.41 15.49 -26.57
C THR A 454 -3.81 16.91 -26.97
N ARG A 455 -4.81 17.53 -26.33
CA ARG A 455 -5.18 18.92 -26.55
C ARG A 455 -4.05 19.87 -26.15
N PHE A 456 -3.43 19.64 -24.99
CA PHE A 456 -2.25 20.38 -24.55
C PHE A 456 -1.13 20.27 -25.58
N ALA A 457 -0.77 19.05 -26.00
CA ALA A 457 0.28 18.84 -26.99
C ALA A 457 -0.04 19.43 -28.37
N ALA A 458 -1.30 19.44 -28.80
CA ALA A 458 -1.71 20.03 -30.08
C ALA A 458 -1.63 21.57 -30.09
N GLN A 459 -1.70 22.22 -28.92
CA GLN A 459 -1.60 23.68 -28.78
C GLN A 459 -0.15 24.18 -28.68
N ILE A 460 0.81 23.27 -28.52
CA ILE A 460 2.23 23.61 -28.50
C ILE A 460 2.64 24.19 -29.86
N PRO A 461 3.34 25.34 -29.92
CA PRO A 461 3.77 25.96 -31.17
C PRO A 461 4.97 25.22 -31.78
N TRP A 462 4.77 24.00 -32.26
CA TRP A 462 5.82 23.08 -32.73
C TRP A 462 6.80 23.72 -33.71
N GLN A 463 6.31 24.55 -34.64
CA GLN A 463 7.16 25.25 -35.63
C GLN A 463 8.20 26.17 -34.98
N ARG A 464 7.88 26.82 -33.86
CA ARG A 464 8.81 27.71 -33.14
C ARG A 464 9.77 26.93 -32.25
N ILE A 465 9.34 25.77 -31.78
CA ILE A 465 10.14 24.92 -30.90
C ILE A 465 11.23 24.22 -31.70
N THR A 466 10.91 23.70 -32.89
CA THR A 466 11.89 23.03 -33.77
C THR A 466 12.97 23.97 -34.31
N THR A 467 12.80 25.29 -34.20
CA THR A 467 13.85 26.27 -34.55
C THR A 467 14.76 26.63 -33.39
N VAL A 468 14.35 26.33 -32.16
CA VAL A 468 15.10 26.67 -30.93
C VAL A 468 15.74 25.44 -30.29
N ALA A 469 15.11 24.28 -30.44
CA ALA A 469 15.68 22.97 -30.11
C ALA A 469 16.66 22.53 -31.21
#